data_AF-L1IMM0-F1
#
_entry.id   AF-L1IMM0-F1
#
_cell.length_a   1.000
_cell.length_b   1.000
_cell.length_c   1.000
_cell.angle_alpha   90.00
_cell.angle_beta   90.00
_cell.angle_gamma   90.00
#
_symmetry.space_group_name_H-M   'P 1'
#
loop_
_entity.id
_entity.type
_entity.pdbx_description
1 polymer ?
#
loop_
_entity_poly.entity_id
_entity_poly.type
_entity_poly.pdbx_seq_one_letter_code
_entity_poly.pdbx_strand_id
1 'polypeptide(L)'
;MVKNGIIGYADGASLIAAGIHSAEDLLFLTRSGFAFVAENAQLSETEIKGIVKRILRRYCPVPQRASAIFEDWREKNSIIQTGNPPGGIFTSELTEIAGPSAVGKTQFCLSLSDLEIKLQSAFGLSRNTSDGLHIDSFLVNLKMVVVDSIGSLFAPILGGASMVGHCMLLDIVQKIQRMMTKYSIAVLVTNHTTIARGGNSEHVQAAMGETWSRLPCVSLMITAFSSDVRRLTIRKSNKNASQAYTHFLITEMGLSDLNG
;
A
#
# COMPACT_ATOMS: atom_id res chain seq x y z
N MET A 1 -24.97 5.76 -3.30
CA MET A 1 -25.95 5.59 -2.18
C MET A 1 -27.35 6.05 -2.56
N VAL A 2 -27.53 7.30 -3.02
CA VAL A 2 -28.82 7.84 -3.50
C VAL A 2 -29.39 7.02 -4.67
N LYS A 3 -28.59 6.77 -5.71
CA LYS A 3 -28.99 5.95 -6.88
C LYS A 3 -29.50 4.55 -6.53
N ASN A 4 -29.09 4.01 -5.39
CA ASN A 4 -29.44 2.66 -4.94
C ASN A 4 -30.58 2.67 -3.91
N GLY A 5 -31.25 3.81 -3.69
CA GLY A 5 -32.40 3.95 -2.79
C GLY A 5 -32.10 3.81 -1.30
N ILE A 6 -30.83 3.88 -0.89
CA ILE A 6 -30.42 3.64 0.51
C ILE A 6 -30.65 4.87 1.38
N ILE A 7 -30.49 6.06 0.78
CA ILE A 7 -30.66 7.37 1.41
C ILE A 7 -31.48 8.27 0.48
N GLY A 8 -32.18 9.25 1.07
CA GLY A 8 -32.88 10.28 0.31
C GLY A 8 -31.92 11.20 -0.43
N TYR A 9 -32.44 11.97 -1.39
CA TYR A 9 -31.64 12.95 -2.14
C TYR A 9 -31.07 14.05 -1.24
N ALA A 10 -31.85 14.53 -0.26
CA ALA A 10 -31.43 15.54 0.70
C ALA A 10 -30.26 15.05 1.57
N ASP A 11 -30.41 13.92 2.26
CA ASP A 11 -29.33 13.30 3.04
C ASP A 11 -28.08 13.05 2.20
N GLY A 12 -28.26 12.63 0.93
CA GLY A 12 -27.17 12.41 0.00
C GLY A 12 -26.39 13.67 -0.33
N ALA A 13 -27.07 14.79 -0.56
CA ALA A 13 -26.43 16.07 -0.81
C ALA A 13 -25.67 16.58 0.43
N SER A 14 -26.26 16.46 1.62
CA SER A 14 -25.62 16.85 2.88
C SER A 14 -24.36 16.03 3.17
N LEU A 15 -24.40 14.72 2.92
CA LEU A 15 -23.24 13.84 3.09
C LEU A 15 -22.11 14.18 2.11
N ILE A 16 -22.44 14.47 0.85
CA ILE A 16 -21.43 14.90 -0.14
C ILE A 16 -20.80 16.24 0.28
N ALA A 17 -21.59 17.18 0.79
CA ALA A 17 -21.08 18.44 1.32
C ALA A 17 -20.15 18.23 2.54
N ALA A 18 -20.41 17.19 3.33
CA ALA A 18 -19.54 16.76 4.44
C ALA A 18 -18.33 15.92 4.02
N GLY A 19 -18.06 15.77 2.71
CA GLY A 19 -16.91 15.04 2.17
C GLY A 19 -17.09 13.53 2.04
N ILE A 20 -18.33 13.03 2.15
CA ILE A 20 -18.66 11.61 1.97
C ILE A 20 -19.08 11.38 0.51
N HIS A 21 -18.23 10.71 -0.25
CA HIS A 21 -18.46 10.45 -1.67
C HIS A 21 -18.86 8.99 -1.96
N SER A 22 -18.59 8.08 -1.02
CA SER A 22 -18.86 6.66 -1.17
C SER A 22 -19.53 6.03 0.07
N ALA A 23 -20.12 4.85 -0.09
CA ALA A 23 -20.65 4.07 1.03
C ALA A 23 -19.52 3.57 1.96
N GLU A 24 -18.34 3.31 1.40
CA GLU A 24 -17.15 2.91 2.15
C GLU A 24 -16.69 4.02 3.07
N ASP A 25 -16.74 5.28 2.64
CA ASP A 25 -16.33 6.44 3.45
C ASP A 25 -17.09 6.45 4.79
N LEU A 26 -18.39 6.13 4.79
CA LEU A 26 -19.22 6.00 5.99
C LEU A 26 -18.88 4.76 6.83
N LEU A 27 -18.61 3.63 6.18
CA LEU A 27 -18.31 2.36 6.88
C LEU A 27 -16.99 2.42 7.64
N PHE A 28 -16.06 3.24 7.15
CA PHE A 28 -14.72 3.35 7.70
C PHE A 28 -14.48 4.62 8.53
N LEU A 29 -15.53 5.37 8.87
CA LEU A 29 -15.39 6.52 9.76
C LEU A 29 -14.83 6.08 11.13
N THR A 30 -13.82 6.82 11.59
CA THR A 30 -13.38 6.74 12.98
C THR A 30 -14.44 7.38 13.88
N ARG A 31 -14.35 7.15 15.19
CA ARG A 31 -15.29 7.76 16.16
C ARG A 31 -15.33 9.29 16.06
N SER A 32 -14.19 9.94 15.83
CA SER A 32 -14.11 11.39 15.58
C SER A 32 -14.66 11.77 14.21
N GLY A 33 -14.45 10.94 13.19
CA GLY A 33 -15.05 11.12 11.86
C GLY A 33 -16.58 11.12 11.89
N PHE A 34 -17.20 10.25 12.69
CA PHE A 34 -18.66 10.26 12.88
C PHE A 34 -19.18 11.59 13.41
N ALA A 35 -18.51 12.16 14.42
CA ALA A 35 -18.91 13.45 14.99
C ALA A 35 -18.74 14.60 13.97
N PHE A 36 -17.61 14.62 13.26
CA PHE A 36 -17.35 15.62 12.23
C PHE A 36 -18.37 15.57 11.09
N VAL A 37 -18.71 14.38 10.61
CA VAL A 37 -19.70 14.23 9.53
C VAL A 37 -21.10 14.57 10.03
N ALA A 38 -21.46 14.20 11.25
CA ALA A 38 -22.74 14.56 11.87
C ALA A 38 -22.95 16.08 11.90
N GLU A 39 -21.93 16.81 12.36
CA GLU A 39 -21.96 18.28 12.45
C GLU A 39 -22.07 18.93 11.07
N ASN A 40 -21.20 18.55 10.13
CA ASN A 40 -21.17 19.18 8.80
C ASN A 40 -22.34 18.79 7.91
N ALA A 41 -22.86 17.56 8.04
CA ALA A 41 -24.04 17.11 7.30
C ALA A 41 -25.35 17.56 7.95
N GLN A 42 -25.31 18.17 9.14
CA GLN A 42 -26.48 18.52 9.95
C GLN A 42 -27.39 17.30 10.22
N LEU A 43 -26.76 16.15 10.46
CA LEU A 43 -27.43 14.88 10.75
C LEU A 43 -27.06 14.42 12.17
N SER A 44 -28.00 13.83 12.89
CA SER A 44 -27.72 13.19 14.17
C SER A 44 -26.84 11.95 14.00
N GLU A 45 -26.05 11.62 15.02
CA GLU A 45 -25.23 10.40 15.02
C GLU A 45 -26.10 9.14 14.85
N THR A 46 -27.34 9.16 15.34
CA THR A 46 -28.33 8.09 15.17
C THR A 46 -28.78 7.93 13.72
N GLU A 47 -28.96 9.02 12.99
CA GLU A 47 -29.33 8.97 11.56
C GLU A 47 -28.18 8.41 10.72
N ILE A 48 -26.94 8.84 10.97
CA ILE A 48 -25.75 8.30 10.28
C ILE A 48 -25.60 6.81 10.58
N LYS A 49 -25.72 6.38 11.84
CA LYS A 49 -25.72 4.96 12.21
C LYS A 49 -26.84 4.18 11.52
N GLY A 50 -28.02 4.79 11.36
CA GLY A 50 -29.14 4.23 10.60
C GLY A 50 -28.82 4.05 9.11
N ILE A 51 -28.15 5.03 8.49
CA ILE A 51 -27.65 4.95 7.12
C ILE A 51 -26.63 3.81 6.99
N VAL A 52 -25.64 3.74 7.88
CA VAL A 52 -24.63 2.67 7.92
C VAL A 52 -25.31 1.30 8.03
N LYS A 53 -26.30 1.15 8.91
CA LYS A 53 -27.06 -0.11 9.05
C LYS A 53 -27.80 -0.50 7.78
N ARG A 54 -28.36 0.46 7.03
CA ARG A 54 -29.00 0.21 5.74
C ARG A 54 -27.98 -0.21 4.68
N ILE A 55 -26.81 0.42 4.63
CA ILE A 55 -25.70 0.04 3.75
C ILE A 55 -25.27 -1.40 4.06
N LEU A 56 -25.00 -1.71 5.33
CA LEU A 56 -24.61 -3.05 5.76
C LEU A 56 -25.69 -4.07 5.41
N ARG A 57 -26.98 -3.81 5.67
CA ARG A 57 -28.05 -4.75 5.27
C ARG A 57 -28.07 -5.05 3.77
N ARG A 58 -27.67 -4.10 2.92
CA ARG A 58 -27.70 -4.24 1.47
C ARG A 58 -26.43 -4.85 0.89
N TYR A 59 -25.27 -4.57 1.48
CA TYR A 59 -23.96 -4.96 0.96
C TYR A 59 -23.12 -5.79 1.92
N CYS A 60 -23.69 -6.26 3.04
CA CYS A 60 -22.98 -7.18 3.93
C CYS A 60 -22.49 -8.36 3.08
N PRO A 61 -21.18 -8.66 3.10
CA PRO A 61 -20.67 -9.83 2.41
C PRO A 61 -21.41 -11.07 2.92
N VAL A 62 -21.99 -11.83 2.00
CA VAL A 62 -22.50 -13.16 2.34
C VAL A 62 -21.30 -14.04 2.68
N PRO A 63 -21.38 -14.94 3.69
CA PRO A 63 -20.29 -15.87 3.96
C PRO A 63 -19.90 -16.63 2.69
N GLN A 64 -18.61 -16.55 2.32
CA GLN A 64 -18.06 -17.22 1.16
C GLN A 64 -17.10 -18.33 1.58
N ARG A 65 -16.94 -19.33 0.71
CA ARG A 65 -15.95 -20.39 0.91
C ARG A 65 -14.55 -19.81 0.76
N ALA A 66 -13.61 -20.27 1.58
CA ALA A 66 -12.21 -19.85 1.51
C ALA A 66 -11.60 -20.09 0.12
N SER A 67 -11.99 -21.17 -0.57
CA SER A 67 -11.55 -21.46 -1.94
C SER A 67 -11.98 -20.40 -2.94
N ALA A 68 -13.23 -19.93 -2.87
CA ALA A 68 -13.75 -18.91 -3.78
C ALA A 68 -13.07 -17.57 -3.56
N ILE A 69 -12.80 -17.20 -2.30
CA ILE A 69 -12.04 -15.99 -1.97
C ILE A 69 -10.60 -16.09 -2.51
N PHE A 70 -9.98 -17.27 -2.42
CA PHE A 70 -8.64 -17.49 -2.94
C PHE A 70 -8.58 -17.45 -4.47
N GLU A 71 -9.57 -18.00 -5.16
CA GLU A 71 -9.70 -17.93 -6.63
C GLU A 71 -9.87 -16.48 -7.08
N ASP A 72 -10.79 -15.72 -6.48
CA ASP A 72 -10.97 -14.29 -6.75
C ASP A 72 -9.69 -13.49 -6.48
N TRP A 73 -9.00 -13.80 -5.38
CA TRP A 73 -7.70 -13.21 -5.08
C TRP A 73 -6.66 -13.54 -6.15
N ARG A 74 -6.60 -14.79 -6.61
CA ARG A 74 -5.63 -15.25 -7.62
C ARG A 74 -5.90 -14.63 -8.99
N GLU A 75 -7.16 -14.39 -9.35
CA GLU A 75 -7.54 -13.75 -10.61
C GLU A 75 -7.24 -12.26 -10.61
N LYS A 76 -7.47 -11.57 -9.48
CA LYS A 76 -7.25 -10.13 -9.35
C LYS A 76 -5.80 -9.75 -9.11
N ASN A 77 -5.02 -10.62 -8.47
CA ASN A 77 -3.64 -10.32 -8.10
C ASN A 77 -2.65 -10.82 -9.13
N SER A 78 -1.75 -9.93 -9.53
CA SER A 78 -0.62 -10.21 -10.39
C SER A 78 0.68 -10.07 -9.61
N ILE A 79 1.75 -10.65 -10.16
CA ILE A 79 3.10 -10.55 -9.61
C ILE A 79 3.91 -9.69 -10.57
N ILE A 80 4.35 -8.52 -10.09
CA ILE A 80 5.31 -7.68 -10.78
C ILE A 80 6.66 -8.37 -10.67
N GLN A 81 7.20 -8.80 -11.81
CA GLN A 81 8.46 -9.53 -11.84
C GLN A 81 9.59 -8.64 -11.36
N THR A 82 10.49 -9.20 -10.55
CA THR A 82 11.72 -8.51 -10.16
C THR A 82 12.81 -8.63 -11.21
N GLY A 83 12.66 -9.58 -12.13
CA GLY A 83 13.69 -9.96 -13.10
C GLY A 83 14.80 -10.70 -12.37
N ASN A 84 15.63 -9.95 -11.64
CA ASN A 84 16.65 -10.47 -10.74
C ASN A 84 16.73 -9.60 -9.47
N PRO A 85 16.80 -10.20 -8.26
CA PRO A 85 16.77 -11.64 -7.96
C PRO A 85 15.42 -12.30 -8.30
N PRO A 86 15.34 -13.64 -8.39
CA PRO A 86 14.13 -14.34 -8.81
C PRO A 86 12.96 -14.12 -7.86
N GLY A 87 11.78 -13.91 -8.41
CA GLY A 87 10.54 -13.67 -7.67
C GLY A 87 9.77 -12.48 -8.22
N GLY A 88 8.99 -11.85 -7.33
CA GLY A 88 8.27 -10.65 -7.68
C GLY A 88 7.53 -10.04 -6.51
N ILE A 89 6.98 -8.86 -6.76
CA ILE A 89 6.17 -8.09 -5.82
C ILE A 89 4.70 -8.34 -6.17
N PHE A 90 3.87 -8.75 -5.21
CA PHE A 90 2.46 -8.93 -5.53
C PHE A 90 1.75 -7.58 -5.58
N THR A 91 0.71 -7.51 -6.39
CA THR A 91 -0.27 -6.44 -6.32
C THR A 91 -1.17 -6.59 -5.09
N SER A 92 -1.91 -5.52 -4.77
CA SER A 92 -2.78 -5.42 -3.59
C SER A 92 -2.07 -5.56 -2.25
N GLU A 93 -0.75 -5.35 -2.20
CA GLU A 93 0.02 -5.37 -0.96
C GLU A 93 1.00 -4.21 -0.86
N LEU A 94 1.25 -3.82 0.39
CA LEU A 94 2.27 -2.85 0.75
C LEU A 94 3.60 -3.58 0.96
N THR A 95 4.60 -3.28 0.13
CA THR A 95 5.95 -3.81 0.26
C THR A 95 6.93 -2.72 0.66
N GLU A 96 7.58 -2.93 1.81
CA GLU A 96 8.65 -2.06 2.29
C GLU A 96 10.02 -2.53 1.80
N ILE A 97 10.82 -1.59 1.30
CA ILE A 97 12.24 -1.77 0.99
C ILE A 97 13.05 -0.90 1.95
N ALA A 98 13.59 -1.52 2.99
CA ALA A 98 14.43 -0.87 3.97
C ALA A 98 15.92 -1.11 3.67
N GLY A 99 16.78 -0.17 4.08
CA GLY A 99 18.22 -0.35 3.97
C GLY A 99 19.00 0.94 4.28
N PRO A 100 20.31 0.83 4.61
CA PRO A 100 21.18 2.00 4.80
C PRO A 100 21.20 2.94 3.58
N SER A 101 21.79 4.12 3.74
CA SER A 101 21.97 5.03 2.60
C SER A 101 22.85 4.39 1.52
N ALA A 102 22.63 4.76 0.26
CA ALA A 102 23.41 4.32 -0.90
C ALA A 102 23.45 2.79 -1.18
N VAL A 103 22.60 1.98 -0.54
CA VAL A 103 22.55 0.53 -0.80
C VAL A 103 21.74 0.13 -2.05
N GLY A 104 21.06 1.08 -2.70
CA GLY A 104 20.36 0.80 -3.95
C GLY A 104 18.84 0.77 -3.92
N LYS A 105 18.19 1.28 -2.87
CA LYS A 105 16.72 1.21 -2.71
C LYS A 105 15.99 1.87 -3.87
N THR A 106 16.39 3.10 -4.21
CA THR A 106 15.82 3.85 -5.34
C THR A 106 16.07 3.13 -6.67
N GLN A 107 17.29 2.65 -6.89
CA GLN A 107 17.66 1.88 -8.09
C GLN A 107 16.84 0.60 -8.23
N PHE A 108 16.55 -0.08 -7.10
CA PHE A 108 15.69 -1.25 -7.07
C PHE A 108 14.27 -0.89 -7.54
N CYS A 109 13.66 0.15 -6.97
CA CYS A 109 12.32 0.60 -7.38
C CYS A 109 12.25 1.04 -8.85
N LEU A 110 13.27 1.76 -9.34
CA LEU A 110 13.34 2.19 -10.74
C LEU A 110 13.50 1.01 -11.70
N SER A 111 14.34 0.03 -11.36
CA SER A 111 14.53 -1.16 -12.19
C SER A 111 13.25 -1.98 -12.33
N LEU A 112 12.47 -2.10 -11.24
CA LEU A 112 11.15 -2.74 -11.29
C LEU A 112 10.16 -1.98 -12.17
N SER A 113 10.17 -0.66 -12.08
CA SER A 113 9.26 0.19 -12.87
C SER A 113 9.56 0.05 -14.37
N ASP A 114 10.85 0.09 -14.73
CA ASP A 114 11.31 -0.08 -16.11
C ASP A 114 11.01 -1.48 -16.65
N LEU A 115 11.25 -2.54 -15.86
CA LEU A 115 10.93 -3.91 -16.24
C LEU A 115 9.43 -4.09 -16.51
N GLU A 116 8.57 -3.55 -15.64
CA GLU A 116 7.12 -3.62 -15.80
C GLU A 116 6.66 -2.91 -17.10
N ILE A 117 7.21 -1.72 -17.40
CA ILE A 117 6.92 -1.00 -18.65
C ILE A 117 7.38 -1.81 -19.88
N LYS A 118 8.56 -2.40 -19.82
CA LYS A 118 9.10 -3.25 -20.90
C LYS A 118 8.22 -4.48 -21.13
N LEU A 119 7.75 -5.14 -20.07
CA LEU A 119 6.84 -6.27 -20.18
C LEU A 119 5.50 -5.85 -20.78
N GLN A 120 4.92 -4.75 -20.31
CA GLN A 120 3.65 -4.24 -20.86
C GLN A 120 3.75 -3.89 -22.35
N SER A 121 4.86 -3.30 -22.78
CA SER A 121 5.09 -2.98 -24.20
C SER A 121 5.35 -4.24 -25.05
N ALA A 122 6.14 -5.19 -24.55
CA ALA A 122 6.43 -6.45 -25.23
C ALA A 122 5.17 -7.32 -25.46
N PHE A 123 4.24 -7.31 -24.51
CA PHE A 123 2.97 -8.03 -24.63
C PHE A 123 1.87 -7.24 -25.35
N GLY A 124 2.17 -6.06 -25.89
CA GLY A 124 1.17 -5.22 -26.57
C GLY A 124 0.04 -4.75 -25.64
N LEU A 125 0.27 -4.74 -24.32
CA LEU A 125 -0.71 -4.36 -23.30
C LEU A 125 -0.75 -2.84 -23.06
N SER A 126 -0.04 -2.06 -23.88
CA SER A 126 -0.15 -0.59 -23.87
C SER A 126 -1.57 -0.20 -24.27
N ARG A 127 -2.42 0.03 -23.27
CA ARG A 127 -3.80 0.47 -23.48
C ARG A 127 -3.76 1.94 -23.85
N ASN A 128 -4.16 2.25 -25.08
CA ASN A 128 -4.33 3.62 -25.53
C ASN A 128 -5.28 4.36 -24.59
N THR A 129 -4.75 5.28 -23.77
CA THR A 129 -5.55 6.27 -23.04
C THR A 129 -5.95 7.38 -24.02
N SER A 130 -6.81 7.05 -24.99
CA SER A 130 -7.39 8.02 -25.92
C SER A 130 -8.64 8.71 -25.36
N ASP A 131 -9.21 8.18 -24.27
CA ASP A 131 -10.34 8.79 -23.58
C ASP A 131 -9.81 9.63 -22.42
N GLY A 132 -10.32 10.86 -22.31
CA GLY A 132 -9.81 11.91 -21.41
C GLY A 132 -9.44 11.45 -20.00
N LEU A 133 -8.49 12.17 -19.39
CA LEU A 133 -7.83 11.89 -18.11
C LEU A 133 -8.79 11.77 -16.91
N HIS A 134 -9.62 10.74 -16.88
CA HIS A 134 -10.43 10.37 -15.72
C HIS A 134 -9.58 9.53 -14.77
N ILE A 135 -9.47 9.98 -13.52
CA ILE A 135 -8.63 9.38 -12.46
C ILE A 135 -8.92 7.88 -12.32
N ASP A 136 -10.18 7.45 -12.41
CA ASP A 136 -10.53 6.04 -12.31
C ASP A 136 -9.97 5.19 -13.47
N SER A 137 -9.94 5.73 -14.70
CA SER A 137 -9.35 5.04 -15.85
C SER A 137 -7.83 4.91 -15.71
N PHE A 138 -7.17 5.95 -15.17
CA PHE A 138 -5.75 5.89 -14.84
C PHE A 138 -5.47 4.83 -13.77
N LEU A 139 -6.21 4.83 -12.66
CA LEU A 139 -6.00 3.91 -11.54
C LEU A 139 -6.27 2.44 -11.91
N VAL A 140 -7.22 2.17 -12.79
CA VAL A 140 -7.49 0.81 -13.30
C VAL A 140 -6.33 0.25 -14.13
N ASN A 141 -5.56 1.13 -14.78
CA ASN A 141 -4.41 0.73 -15.59
C ASN A 141 -3.07 0.82 -14.82
N LEU A 142 -3.07 1.46 -13.64
CA LEU A 142 -1.89 1.56 -12.79
C LEU A 142 -1.60 0.21 -12.14
N LYS A 143 -0.35 -0.28 -12.26
CA LYS A 143 0.08 -1.54 -11.64
C LYS A 143 0.91 -1.35 -10.38
N MET A 144 1.64 -0.24 -10.30
CA MET A 144 2.59 0.00 -9.23
C MET A 144 2.66 1.48 -8.86
N VAL A 145 2.82 1.76 -7.56
CA VAL A 145 3.15 3.08 -7.03
C VAL A 145 4.41 2.97 -6.18
N VAL A 146 5.38 3.84 -6.41
CA VAL A 146 6.61 3.93 -5.62
C VAL A 146 6.58 5.19 -4.76
N VAL A 147 6.82 5.03 -3.46
CA VAL A 147 7.00 6.13 -2.50
C VAL A 147 8.43 6.08 -1.98
N ASP A 148 9.27 6.93 -2.53
CA ASP A 148 10.67 7.10 -2.12
C ASP A 148 10.86 8.48 -1.46
N SER A 149 10.89 8.64 -0.14
CA SER A 149 10.81 7.62 0.91
C SER A 149 9.64 7.84 1.86
N ILE A 150 9.24 6.80 2.58
CA ILE A 150 8.20 6.93 3.62
C ILE A 150 8.65 7.86 4.76
N GLY A 151 9.96 7.91 5.00
CA GLY A 151 10.55 8.78 6.01
C GLY A 151 10.28 10.25 5.74
N SER A 152 10.36 10.71 4.49
CA SER A 152 10.02 12.10 4.15
C SER A 152 8.55 12.43 4.35
N LEU A 153 7.65 11.43 4.24
CA LEU A 153 6.23 11.64 4.44
C LEU A 153 5.85 11.76 5.93
N PHE A 154 6.50 10.98 6.80
CA PHE A 154 6.06 10.86 8.20
C PHE A 154 7.08 11.30 9.25
N ALA A 155 8.35 11.52 8.93
CA ALA A 155 9.33 12.01 9.89
C ALA A 155 8.93 13.32 10.59
N PRO A 156 8.29 14.31 9.92
CA PRO A 156 7.82 15.53 10.59
C PRO A 156 6.71 15.28 11.61
N ILE A 157 5.97 14.18 11.44
CA ILE A 157 4.74 13.86 12.18
C ILE A 157 5.02 12.88 13.32
N LEU A 158 6.04 12.03 13.16
CA LEU A 158 6.43 10.95 14.08
C LEU A 158 7.54 11.35 15.07
N GLY A 159 7.91 12.63 15.13
CA GLY A 159 8.85 13.14 16.12
C GLY A 159 8.25 13.18 17.53
N GLY A 160 8.80 12.39 18.46
CA GLY A 160 8.37 12.32 19.86
C GLY A 160 7.30 11.26 20.14
N ALA A 161 6.91 11.08 21.42
CA ALA A 161 5.85 10.15 21.85
C ALA A 161 4.42 10.61 21.45
N SER A 162 4.28 11.36 20.35
CA SER A 162 3.03 11.95 19.92
C SER A 162 2.11 10.90 19.30
N MET A 163 1.11 10.47 20.07
CA MET A 163 0.07 9.55 19.61
C MET A 163 -0.68 10.08 18.37
N VAL A 164 -0.81 11.40 18.24
CA VAL A 164 -1.49 12.05 17.11
C VAL A 164 -0.79 11.72 15.80
N GLY A 165 0.55 11.75 15.78
CA GLY A 165 1.31 11.46 14.57
C GLY A 165 1.17 10.01 14.12
N HIS A 166 1.17 9.08 15.07
CA HIS A 166 0.89 7.67 14.80
C HIS A 166 -0.54 7.44 14.29
N CYS A 167 -1.54 8.16 14.82
CA CYS A 167 -2.90 8.09 14.30
C CYS A 167 -3.00 8.57 12.85
N MET A 168 -2.33 9.68 12.50
CA MET A 168 -2.28 10.17 11.11
C MET A 168 -1.58 9.18 10.17
N LEU A 169 -0.48 8.58 10.63
CA LEU A 169 0.21 7.51 9.91
C LEU A 169 -0.74 6.35 9.58
N LEU A 170 -1.46 5.86 10.60
CA LEU A 170 -2.41 4.76 10.42
C LEU A 170 -3.55 5.13 9.46
N ASP A 171 -4.09 6.35 9.55
CA ASP A 171 -5.14 6.82 8.63
C ASP A 171 -4.65 6.85 7.18
N ILE A 172 -3.46 7.40 6.92
CA ILE A 172 -2.89 7.45 5.57
C ILE A 172 -2.61 6.05 5.04
N VAL A 173 -2.00 5.18 5.85
CA VAL A 173 -1.70 3.80 5.42
C VAL A 173 -2.97 3.00 5.14
N GLN A 174 -4.02 3.17 5.95
CA GLN A 174 -5.33 2.55 5.68
C GLN A 174 -5.90 3.00 4.33
N LYS A 175 -5.80 4.29 4.00
CA LYS A 175 -6.23 4.82 2.70
C LYS A 175 -5.41 4.21 1.55
N ILE A 176 -4.09 4.09 1.70
CA ILE A 176 -3.23 3.41 0.72
C ILE A 176 -3.63 1.94 0.55
N GLN A 177 -3.86 1.20 1.65
CA GLN A 177 -4.29 -0.20 1.64
C GLN A 177 -5.64 -0.41 0.93
N ARG A 178 -6.58 0.51 1.11
CA ARG A 178 -7.86 0.49 0.38
C ARG A 178 -7.65 0.66 -1.12
N MET A 179 -6.88 1.67 -1.51
CA MET A 179 -6.56 1.92 -2.92
C MET A 179 -5.86 0.70 -3.56
N MET A 180 -4.86 0.14 -2.90
CA MET A 180 -4.14 -1.05 -3.38
C MET A 180 -5.08 -2.23 -3.64
N THR A 181 -5.97 -2.53 -2.69
CA THR A 181 -6.88 -3.67 -2.80
C THR A 181 -7.97 -3.43 -3.86
N LYS A 182 -8.48 -2.20 -3.93
CA LYS A 182 -9.55 -1.83 -4.85
C LYS A 182 -9.11 -1.86 -6.32
N TYR A 183 -7.91 -1.37 -6.61
CA TYR A 183 -7.40 -1.23 -7.97
C TYR A 183 -6.34 -2.28 -8.33
N SER A 184 -6.05 -3.22 -7.43
CA SER A 184 -5.00 -4.24 -7.59
C SER A 184 -3.64 -3.62 -7.95
N ILE A 185 -3.26 -2.59 -7.20
CA ILE A 185 -1.99 -1.86 -7.32
C ILE A 185 -0.99 -2.40 -6.30
N ALA A 186 0.26 -2.61 -6.70
CA ALA A 186 1.37 -2.83 -5.76
C ALA A 186 1.89 -1.47 -5.26
N VAL A 187 2.08 -1.29 -3.94
CA VAL A 187 2.74 -0.08 -3.42
C VAL A 187 4.08 -0.46 -2.82
N LEU A 188 5.14 0.12 -3.36
CA LEU A 188 6.50 0.00 -2.85
C LEU A 188 6.86 1.26 -2.08
N VAL A 189 7.33 1.09 -0.86
CA VAL A 189 7.76 2.18 0.00
C VAL A 189 9.21 1.98 0.39
N THR A 190 10.06 2.98 0.19
CA THR A 190 11.44 2.91 0.68
C THR A 190 11.52 3.43 2.11
N ASN A 191 12.36 2.81 2.92
CA ASN A 191 12.62 3.25 4.27
C ASN A 191 14.12 3.27 4.57
N HIS A 192 14.52 4.21 5.43
CA HIS A 192 15.86 4.24 5.98
C HIS A 192 15.98 3.23 7.12
N THR A 193 17.20 2.91 7.50
CA THR A 193 17.48 2.08 8.66
C THR A 193 17.97 2.90 9.84
N THR A 194 17.60 2.47 11.04
CA THR A 194 18.17 2.93 12.31
C THR A 194 18.88 1.78 13.00
N ILE A 195 19.79 2.11 13.90
CA ILE A 195 20.45 1.12 14.75
C ILE A 195 19.62 0.99 16.02
N ALA A 196 18.98 -0.17 16.20
CA ALA A 196 18.35 -0.52 17.46
C ALA A 196 19.46 -0.82 18.48
N ARG A 197 19.47 -0.08 19.59
CA ARG A 197 20.31 -0.39 20.74
C ARG A 197 19.48 -1.20 21.73
N GLY A 198 19.66 -2.53 21.72
CA GLY A 198 19.04 -3.45 22.65
C GLY A 198 20.02 -4.57 23.02
N GLY A 199 20.53 -4.56 24.25
CA GLY A 199 21.57 -5.48 24.71
C GLY A 199 22.97 -5.16 24.16
N ASN A 200 23.88 -6.14 24.16
CA ASN A 200 25.27 -6.02 23.69
C ASN A 200 25.43 -6.05 22.15
N SER A 201 24.34 -6.12 21.39
CA SER A 201 24.37 -6.22 19.93
C SER A 201 23.64 -5.06 19.25
N GLU A 202 24.31 -4.39 18.32
CA GLU A 202 23.69 -3.44 17.42
C GLU A 202 22.93 -4.17 16.31
N HIS A 203 21.63 -3.88 16.17
CA HIS A 203 20.81 -4.49 15.13
C HIS A 203 20.20 -3.42 14.21
N VAL A 204 20.46 -3.55 12.92
CA VAL A 204 19.92 -2.65 11.88
C VAL A 204 18.44 -2.95 11.67
N GLN A 205 17.58 -1.97 11.93
CA GLN A 205 16.13 -2.08 11.75
C GLN A 205 15.57 -0.94 10.88
N ALA A 206 14.35 -1.05 10.39
CA ALA A 206 13.68 0.02 9.66
C ALA A 206 13.36 1.22 10.59
N ALA A 207 13.46 2.44 10.07
CA ALA A 207 13.49 3.67 10.88
C ALA A 207 12.15 4.09 11.50
N MET A 208 11.02 3.55 11.05
CA MET A 208 9.68 4.07 11.39
C MET A 208 9.03 3.44 12.62
N GLY A 209 9.81 2.70 13.40
CA GLY A 209 9.41 2.19 14.71
C GLY A 209 8.36 1.07 14.64
N GLU A 210 7.81 0.74 15.82
CA GLU A 210 6.93 -0.41 16.01
C GLU A 210 5.57 -0.25 15.31
N THR A 211 5.01 0.96 15.30
CA THR A 211 3.72 1.21 14.62
C THR A 211 3.83 0.88 13.14
N TRP A 212 4.92 1.29 12.49
CA TRP A 212 5.14 1.05 11.07
C TRP A 212 5.45 -0.41 10.76
N SER A 213 6.28 -1.09 11.56
CA SER A 213 6.73 -2.47 11.26
C SER A 213 5.57 -3.49 11.10
N ARG A 214 4.41 -3.17 11.68
CA ARG A 214 3.19 -3.98 11.57
C ARG A 214 2.44 -3.78 10.25
N LEU A 215 2.62 -2.64 9.57
CA LEU A 215 1.75 -2.22 8.45
C LEU A 215 2.11 -2.84 7.09
N PRO A 216 3.38 -2.91 6.65
CA PRO A 216 3.72 -3.60 5.41
C PRO A 216 3.39 -5.09 5.48
N CYS A 217 2.85 -5.65 4.40
CA CYS A 217 2.63 -7.09 4.26
C CYS A 217 3.96 -7.82 4.07
N VAL A 218 4.86 -7.20 3.31
CA VAL A 218 6.21 -7.68 3.04
C VAL A 218 7.21 -6.57 3.43
N SER A 219 8.28 -6.95 4.11
CA SER A 219 9.40 -6.06 4.41
C SER A 219 10.69 -6.73 3.96
N LEU A 220 11.39 -6.06 3.05
CA LEU A 220 12.66 -6.47 2.46
C LEU A 220 13.77 -5.54 2.97
N MET A 221 14.93 -6.12 3.27
CA MET A 221 16.11 -5.38 3.73
C MET A 221 17.23 -5.51 2.71
N ILE A 222 17.70 -4.38 2.18
CA ILE A 222 18.88 -4.31 1.32
C ILE A 222 20.09 -3.90 2.17
N THR A 223 21.14 -4.73 2.15
CA THR A 223 22.43 -4.42 2.80
C THR A 223 23.59 -4.59 1.83
N ALA A 224 24.67 -3.83 2.03
CA ALA A 224 25.92 -4.11 1.34
C ALA A 224 26.48 -5.47 1.79
N PHE A 225 26.90 -6.30 0.84
CA PHE A 225 27.58 -7.56 1.12
C PHE A 225 29.08 -7.48 0.75
N SER A 226 29.38 -6.90 -0.41
CA SER A 226 30.72 -6.52 -0.86
C SER A 226 30.67 -5.17 -1.61
N SER A 227 31.73 -4.77 -2.31
CA SER A 227 31.80 -3.48 -3.04
C SER A 227 30.56 -3.24 -3.90
N ASP A 228 30.23 -4.20 -4.75
CA ASP A 228 29.19 -4.06 -5.77
C ASP A 228 27.99 -4.99 -5.50
N VAL A 229 28.19 -6.02 -4.66
CA VAL A 229 27.13 -6.97 -4.32
C VAL A 229 26.27 -6.44 -3.20
N ARG A 230 24.96 -6.49 -3.42
CA ARG A 230 23.94 -6.21 -2.42
C ARG A 230 23.25 -7.50 -2.02
N ARG A 231 22.83 -7.58 -0.77
CA ARG A 231 22.01 -8.66 -0.24
C ARG A 231 20.60 -8.15 -0.03
N LEU A 232 19.62 -8.84 -0.59
CA LEU A 232 18.20 -8.66 -0.31
C LEU A 232 17.75 -9.75 0.66
N THR A 233 17.29 -9.37 1.84
CA THR A 233 16.81 -10.30 2.87
C THR A 233 15.34 -10.06 3.15
N ILE A 234 14.54 -11.12 3.20
CA ILE A 234 13.14 -11.06 3.63
C ILE A 234 13.10 -10.92 5.15
N ARG A 235 12.69 -9.76 5.66
CA ARG A 235 12.49 -9.53 7.10
C ARG A 235 11.12 -10.02 7.56
N LYS A 236 10.10 -9.77 6.76
CA LYS A 236 8.71 -10.13 7.01
C LYS A 236 8.06 -10.53 5.69
N SER A 237 7.36 -11.65 5.68
CA SER A 237 6.50 -12.05 4.57
C SER A 237 5.38 -12.93 5.12
N ASN A 238 4.18 -12.78 4.57
CA ASN A 238 3.06 -13.68 4.84
C ASN A 238 3.08 -14.92 3.94
N LYS A 239 4.05 -15.03 3.02
CA LYS A 239 4.10 -16.03 1.95
C LYS A 239 5.38 -16.86 1.96
N ASN A 240 6.52 -16.22 2.26
CA ASN A 240 7.84 -16.85 2.25
C ASN A 240 8.38 -17.03 3.66
N ALA A 241 9.31 -17.98 3.82
CA ALA A 241 10.04 -18.14 5.07
C ALA A 241 10.80 -16.86 5.43
N SER A 242 10.62 -16.40 6.67
CA SER A 242 11.37 -15.27 7.21
C SER A 242 12.88 -15.56 7.16
N GLN A 243 13.67 -14.54 6.85
CA GLN A 243 15.14 -14.57 6.74
C GLN A 243 15.73 -15.24 5.48
N ALA A 244 14.91 -15.70 4.53
CA ALA A 244 15.43 -16.04 3.21
C ALA A 244 16.12 -14.82 2.57
N TYR A 245 17.25 -15.03 1.91
CA TYR A 245 18.01 -13.95 1.28
C TYR A 245 18.53 -14.37 -0.08
N THR A 246 18.87 -13.37 -0.87
CA THR A 246 19.49 -13.51 -2.19
C THR A 246 20.46 -12.35 -2.41
N HIS A 247 21.37 -12.52 -3.36
CA HIS A 247 22.35 -11.50 -3.72
C HIS A 247 22.04 -10.97 -5.12
N PHE A 248 22.33 -9.70 -5.34
CA PHE A 248 22.15 -9.05 -6.64
C PHE A 248 23.16 -7.93 -6.80
N LEU A 249 23.37 -7.51 -8.05
CA LEU A 249 24.24 -6.42 -8.45
C LEU A 249 23.39 -5.23 -8.91
N ILE A 250 23.92 -4.03 -8.69
CA ILE A 250 23.33 -2.80 -9.22
C ILE A 250 24.29 -2.28 -10.29
N THR A 251 23.83 -2.32 -11.54
CA THR A 251 24.59 -1.90 -12.71
C THR A 251 23.92 -0.67 -13.33
N GLU A 252 24.56 -0.07 -14.34
CA GLU A 252 23.95 1.00 -15.14
C GLU A 252 22.66 0.55 -15.84
N MET A 253 22.51 -0.75 -16.10
CA MET A 253 21.33 -1.36 -16.71
C MET A 253 20.24 -1.74 -15.70
N GLY A 254 20.46 -1.47 -14.40
CA GLY A 254 19.54 -1.82 -13.31
C GLY A 254 20.00 -3.04 -12.50
N LEU A 255 19.03 -3.78 -11.96
CA LEU A 255 19.26 -4.98 -11.15
C LEU A 255 19.73 -6.15 -12.02
N SER A 256 20.78 -6.85 -11.58
CA SER A 256 21.32 -8.04 -12.24
C SER A 256 21.62 -9.16 -11.24
N ASP A 257 21.58 -10.40 -11.72
CA ASP A 257 22.01 -11.56 -10.91
C ASP A 257 23.54 -11.62 -10.83
N LEU A 258 24.05 -12.35 -9.85
CA LEU A 258 25.48 -12.67 -9.75
C LEU A 258 25.97 -13.55 -10.91
N ASN A 259 25.08 -14.28 -11.58
CA ASN A 259 25.44 -15.27 -12.61
C ASN A 259 25.34 -14.77 -14.06
N GLY A 260 24.90 -13.51 -14.28
CA GLY A 260 24.72 -12.94 -15.62
C GLY A 260 23.36 -13.25 -16.23
#